data_AF-A0A367ZGA6-F1
#
_entry.id   AF-A0A367ZGA6-F1
#
_cell.length_a   1.000
_cell.length_b   1.000
_cell.length_c   1.000
_cell.angle_alpha   90.00
_cell.angle_beta   90.00
_cell.angle_gamma   90.00
#
_symmetry.space_group_name_H-M   'P 1'
#
loop_
_entity.id
_entity.type
_entity.pdbx_description
1 polymer ?
#
loop_
_entity_poly.entity_id
_entity_poly.type
_entity_poly.pdbx_seq_one_letter_code
_entity_poly.pdbx_strand_id
1 'polypeptide(L)' 'MNEINAWEYRIVSLGSWWRGPRDEDLEAALNELGAAGWEVVGFANEYSSGKVRLVAKRPLTDRTRRQRSMPR' A
#
# COMPACT_ATOMS: atom_id res chain seq x y z
N MET A 1 -2.61 19.16 -18.86
CA MET A 1 -2.52 19.03 -17.39
C MET A 1 -2.85 17.58 -17.08
N ASN A 2 -1.97 16.79 -16.47
CA ASN A 2 -2.28 15.39 -16.15
C ASN A 2 -3.27 15.39 -14.98
N GLU A 3 -4.56 15.44 -15.29
CA GLU A 3 -5.62 15.36 -14.29
C GLU A 3 -5.51 14.02 -13.55
N ILE A 4 -5.53 14.10 -12.22
CA ILE A 4 -5.62 12.90 -11.37
C ILE A 4 -7.05 12.40 -11.52
N ASN A 5 -7.27 11.50 -12.49
CA ASN A 5 -8.61 10.99 -12.82
C ASN A 5 -9.07 9.91 -11.85
N ALA A 6 -8.17 9.25 -11.12
CA ALA A 6 -8.53 8.24 -10.11
C ALA A 6 -7.40 8.00 -9.11
N TRP A 7 -7.73 7.30 -8.01
CA TRP A 7 -6.78 6.78 -7.03
C TRP A 7 -6.70 5.27 -7.12
N GLU A 8 -5.50 4.73 -7.04
CA GLU A 8 -5.29 3.31 -6.79
C GLU A 8 -5.08 3.10 -5.30
N TYR A 9 -5.67 2.05 -4.73
CA TYR A 9 -5.51 1.68 -3.33
C TYR A 9 -4.81 0.33 -3.21
N ARG A 10 -3.96 0.20 -2.19
CA ARG A 10 -3.26 -1.04 -1.83
C ARG A 10 -3.42 -1.29 -0.34
N ILE A 11 -3.75 -2.53 0.00
CA ILE A 11 -3.83 -3.00 1.39
C ILE A 11 -2.68 -3.97 1.61
N VAL A 12 -1.89 -3.74 2.66
CA VAL A 12 -0.80 -4.63 3.08
C VAL A 12 -1.09 -5.08 4.49
N SER A 13 -1.07 -6.39 4.74
CA SER A 13 -1.26 -6.97 6.07
C SER A 13 0.08 -7.52 6.56
N LEU A 14 0.56 -7.01 7.71
CA LEU A 14 1.82 -7.40 8.32
C LEU A 14 1.57 -8.07 9.67
N GLY A 15 2.44 -9.02 10.03
CA GLY A 15 2.35 -9.79 11.28
C GLY A 15 1.80 -11.20 11.09
N SER A 16 1.84 -11.97 12.18
CA SER A 16 1.42 -13.36 12.23
C SER A 16 0.45 -13.59 13.39
N TRP A 17 -0.33 -14.67 13.32
CA TRP A 17 -1.26 -15.06 14.39
C TRP A 17 -0.58 -15.25 15.76
N TRP A 18 0.73 -15.55 15.76
CA TRP A 18 1.50 -15.79 16.98
C TRP A 18 2.29 -14.58 17.48
N ARG A 19 2.53 -13.58 16.62
CA ARG A 19 3.33 -12.39 16.97
C ARG A 19 2.95 -11.22 16.09
N GLY A 20 2.74 -10.06 16.72
CA GLY A 20 2.57 -8.80 16.01
C GLY A 20 3.76 -8.48 15.10
N PRO A 21 3.56 -7.64 14.07
CA PRO A 21 4.67 -7.21 13.22
C PRO A 21 5.69 -6.45 14.08
N ARG A 22 6.98 -6.68 13.82
CA ARG A 22 8.03 -5.89 14.46
C ARG A 22 8.15 -4.54 13.77
N ASP A 23 8.72 -3.58 14.45
CA ASP A 23 8.91 -2.23 13.92
C ASP A 23 9.77 -2.26 12.64
N GLU A 24 10.78 -3.14 12.57
CA GLU A 24 11.61 -3.26 11.36
C GLU A 24 10.82 -3.79 10.15
N ASP A 25 9.87 -4.69 10.37
CA ASP A 25 9.02 -5.23 9.32
C ASP A 25 8.04 -4.16 8.80
N LEU A 26 7.56 -3.28 9.70
CA LEU A 26 6.74 -2.12 9.36
C LEU A 26 7.54 -1.09 8.56
N GLU A 27 8.73 -0.70 9.04
CA GLU A 27 9.61 0.24 8.36
C GLU A 27 9.98 -0.22 6.95
N ALA A 28 10.33 -1.50 6.79
CA ALA A 28 10.63 -2.09 5.49
C ALA A 28 9.43 -1.95 4.52
N ALA A 29 8.22 -2.28 4.98
CA ALA A 29 7.02 -2.16 4.16
C ALA A 29 6.70 -0.70 3.79
N LEU A 30 6.88 0.24 4.72
CA LEU A 30 6.68 1.67 4.46
C LEU A 30 7.69 2.20 3.43
N ASN A 31 8.95 1.81 3.54
CA ASN A 31 10.00 2.19 2.59
C ASN A 31 9.73 1.63 1.19
N GLU A 32 9.32 0.37 1.07
CA GLU A 32 8.94 -0.23 -0.23
C GLU A 32 7.73 0.47 -0.85
N LEU A 33 6.71 0.80 -0.05
CA LEU A 33 5.54 1.55 -0.51
C LEU A 33 5.93 2.94 -1.00
N GLY A 34 6.72 3.67 -0.22
CA GLY A 34 7.22 5.00 -0.59
C GLY A 34 8.05 4.97 -1.88
N ALA A 35 8.96 4.00 -2.01
CA ALA A 35 9.76 3.82 -3.22
C ALA A 35 8.91 3.52 -4.48
N ALA A 36 7.79 2.82 -4.30
CA ALA A 36 6.83 2.54 -5.38
C ALA A 36 5.80 3.67 -5.61
N GLY A 37 5.96 4.81 -4.93
CA GLY A 37 5.11 6.00 -5.08
C GLY A 37 3.76 5.90 -4.38
N TRP A 38 3.65 5.04 -3.36
CA TRP A 38 2.45 4.91 -2.54
C TRP A 38 2.54 5.80 -1.31
N GLU A 39 1.42 6.43 -0.99
CA GLU A 39 1.21 7.24 0.21
C GLU A 39 0.35 6.45 1.20
N VAL A 40 0.83 6.22 2.41
CA VAL A 40 0.05 5.53 3.45
C VAL A 40 -0.95 6.50 4.08
N VAL A 41 -2.22 6.11 4.08
CA VAL A 41 -3.35 6.94 4.53
C VAL A 41 -4.11 6.35 5.72
N GLY A 42 -3.78 5.12 6.12
CA GLY A 42 -4.47 4.49 7.23
C GLY A 42 -3.74 3.28 7.79
N PHE A 43 -3.98 3.05 9.07
CA PHE A 43 -3.53 1.89 9.83
C PHE A 43 -4.75 1.30 10.52
N ALA A 44 -4.90 -0.02 10.46
CA ALA A 44 -5.93 -0.75 11.18
C ALA A 44 -5.32 -1.96 11.88
N ASN A 45 -5.50 -2.04 13.20
CA ASN A 45 -5.12 -3.21 13.98
C ASN A 45 -6.21 -4.27 13.86
N GLU A 46 -5.85 -5.46 13.40
CA GLU A 46 -6.75 -6.61 13.41
C GLU A 46 -6.60 -7.32 14.75
N TYR A 47 -7.37 -6.84 15.75
CA TYR A 47 -7.33 -7.28 17.15
C TYR A 47 -7.45 -8.80 17.34
N SER A 48 -8.11 -9.52 16.42
CA SER A 48 -8.27 -10.98 16.49
C SER A 48 -7.06 -11.77 15.99
N SER A 49 -6.20 -11.17 15.16
CA SER A 49 -5.15 -11.91 14.44
C SER A 49 -3.73 -11.44 14.74
N GLY A 50 -3.58 -10.39 15.56
CA GLY A 50 -2.28 -9.76 15.84
C GLY A 50 -1.67 -9.05 14.64
N LYS A 51 -2.40 -8.90 13.53
CA LYS A 51 -1.91 -8.27 12.31
C LYS A 51 -2.21 -6.78 12.28
N VAL A 52 -1.35 -6.03 11.61
CA VAL A 52 -1.57 -4.63 11.26
C VAL A 52 -1.85 -4.54 9.77
N ARG A 53 -2.90 -3.82 9.40
CA ARG A 53 -3.22 -3.49 8.00
C ARG A 53 -2.83 -2.06 7.71
N LEU A 54 -2.05 -1.89 6.65
CA LEU A 54 -1.70 -0.61 6.06
C LEU A 54 -2.60 -0.37 4.86
N VAL A 55 -3.19 0.81 4.79
CA VAL A 55 -3.91 1.29 3.61
C VAL A 55 -3.08 2.37 2.96
N ALA A 56 -2.69 2.15 1.70
CA ALA A 56 -1.94 3.10 0.91
C ALA A 56 -2.70 3.47 -0.37
N LYS A 57 -2.49 4.69 -0.86
CA LYS A 57 -3.04 5.18 -2.12
C LYS A 57 -1.95 5.75 -3.01
N ARG A 58 -2.20 5.82 -4.32
CA ARG A 58 -1.37 6.59 -5.26
C ARG A 58 -2.22 7.19 -6.38
N PRO A 59 -1.83 8.33 -6.97
CA PRO A 59 -2.56 8.91 -8.08
C PRO A 59 -2.43 8.04 -9.32
N LEU A 60 -3.56 7.66 -9.92
CA LEU A 60 -3.60 6.98 -11.21
C LEU A 60 -3.56 8.04 -12.31
N THR A 61 -2.35 8.39 -12.75
CA THR A 61 -2.19 9.24 -13.93
C THR A 61 -2.57 8.46 -15.19
N ASP A 62 -3.07 9.15 -16.23
CA ASP A 62 -3.43 8.52 -17.52
C ASP A 62 -2.28 7.70 -18.12
N ARG A 63 -1.03 8.11 -17.87
CA ARG A 63 0.18 7.37 -18.28
C ARG A 63 0.28 5.99 -17.63
N THR A 64 -0.07 5.90 -16.35
CA THR A 64 -0.07 4.65 -15.57
C THR A 64 -1.21 3.72 -16.02
N ARG A 65 -2.38 4.30 -16.36
CA ARG A 65 -3.50 3.55 -16.95
C ARG A 65 -3.11 2.94 -18.31
N ARG A 66 -2.45 3.71 -19.18
CA ARG A 66 -2.00 3.26 -20.50
C ARG A 66 -0.94 2.15 -20.43
N GLN A 67 -0.02 2.22 -19.47
CA GLN A 67 0.97 1.15 -19.25
C GLN A 67 0.34 -0.17 -18.81
N ARG A 68 -0.79 -0.15 -18.10
CA ARG A 68 -1.50 -1.36 -17.67
C ARG A 68 -2.40 -1.97 -18.75
N SER A 69 -2.91 -1.16 -19.67
CA SER A 69 -3.76 -1.64 -20.77
C SER A 69 -2.99 -2.26 -21.92
N MET A 70 -1.65 -2.23 -21.91
CA MET A 70 -0.86 -2.98 -22.88
C MET A 70 -0.80 -4.46 -22.48
N PRO A 71 -1.05 -5.40 -23.41
CA PRO A 71 -0.86 -6.82 -23.13
C PRO A 71 0.61 -7.08 -22.79
N ARG A 72 0.84 -7.95 -21.81
CA ARG A 72 2.16 -8.53 -21.53
C ARG A 72 2.39 -9.75 -22.39
#